data_AF-A0A4Q1CP97-F1
#
_entry.id   AF-A0A4Q1CP97-F1
#
_cell.length_a   1.000
_cell.length_b   1.000
_cell.length_c   1.000
_cell.angle_alpha   90.00
_cell.angle_beta   90.00
_cell.angle_gamma   90.00
#
_symmetry.space_group_name_H-M   'P 1'
#
loop_
_entity.id
_entity.type
_entity.pdbx_description
1 polymer ?
#
loop_
_entity_poly.entity_id
_entity_poly.type
_entity_poly.pdbx_seq_one_letter_code
_entity_poly.pdbx_strand_id
1 'polypeptide(L)'
;MKRLKYLKIFLLFAGAGYFAASCNKSFPNPLDANTTGGNGNKVINPKTLVIVVDGAVGTQVQVANPPVLGSLVDYSIFSWDALNDYDNVPVTNNLGWANLLTGVRVNKHNVTGADFSNNRFADYPSLFTRMKQEKPGLRTTAFFSSNGIAETLAADATIKQSYNEDDAAVKEAVKAELRTQNADLVFAQFHDVDKAGAASSYSNNSTTYRDAILRVDSYIGEILTALKSRSTYSSENWMVIITSNKGSNTVYNPSGSWSAFEDTRHNTFFFCFNPRFNSKALSKPGALIPYTGTAPQFSGTQSQNRRAKAVTAGSLFDMGSANEMTVQCKVKVPAGNYYYPAFLSKRASFSGGVVGWVFFMEANYWMVNFGQTGLGNRQIRGHVISDGLWHTLTVVVRKEGAARNVYTYTDGVLYNSGISAATRDITSYGNLNSPQPLTVGNLPPDNVTNLGNFQITDIRYYNVALPDAYIANTYCTTSIEPSNQYYGNLLGFWPGFPVVNDNGVFKMKDFSSYQNDMVLDSYSPGSFNDLTANVCPPITEPVYKTVPNSVDVAVQIYAWFGIAVPGTWKLDGKNWIPTYSDVSGG
;
A
#
# COMPACT_ATOMS: atom_id res chain seq x y z
N MET A 1 48.91 -34.28 -52.76
CA MET A 1 49.19 -32.84 -52.49
C MET A 1 47.99 -32.04 -52.99
N LYS A 2 47.29 -31.27 -52.13
CA LYS A 2 46.02 -30.52 -52.45
C LYS A 2 44.87 -31.52 -52.83
N ARG A 3 43.56 -31.27 -52.80
CA ARG A 3 42.59 -30.16 -52.48
C ARG A 3 41.29 -30.90 -51.99
N LEU A 4 40.28 -30.40 -51.27
CA LEU A 4 39.93 -29.10 -50.67
C LEU A 4 38.95 -29.31 -49.45
N LYS A 5 38.30 -28.23 -48.98
CA LYS A 5 37.25 -28.06 -47.95
C LYS A 5 35.97 -28.90 -48.21
N TYR A 6 35.15 -29.27 -47.21
CA TYR A 6 34.29 -28.44 -46.32
C TYR A 6 33.65 -29.34 -45.21
N LEU A 7 33.03 -28.94 -44.09
CA LEU A 7 32.78 -27.68 -43.32
C LEU A 7 32.51 -28.12 -41.84
N LYS A 8 33.18 -27.61 -40.79
CA LYS A 8 32.69 -26.66 -39.73
C LYS A 8 31.19 -26.78 -39.34
N ILE A 9 30.77 -26.75 -38.07
CA ILE A 9 31.30 -26.15 -36.82
C ILE A 9 30.58 -26.84 -35.61
N PHE A 10 30.99 -26.91 -34.34
CA PHE A 10 32.11 -26.37 -33.53
C PHE A 10 32.40 -27.29 -32.30
N LEU A 11 32.92 -26.74 -31.17
CA LEU A 11 32.97 -27.33 -29.82
C LEU A 11 32.37 -26.28 -28.82
N LEU A 12 32.39 -26.32 -27.47
CA LEU A 12 33.09 -27.12 -26.46
C LEU A 12 32.35 -26.91 -25.10
N PHE A 13 32.33 -27.88 -24.19
CA PHE A 13 31.96 -27.65 -22.78
C PHE A 13 32.94 -28.37 -21.85
N ALA A 14 33.61 -27.58 -21.00
CA ALA A 14 34.44 -28.04 -19.90
C ALA A 14 34.31 -27.03 -18.76
N GLY A 15 34.06 -27.48 -17.54
CA GLY A 15 33.85 -26.60 -16.40
C GLY A 15 33.54 -27.40 -15.13
N ALA A 16 34.54 -27.57 -14.29
CA ALA A 16 34.41 -28.24 -13.00
C ALA A 16 35.26 -27.51 -11.94
N GLY A 17 34.63 -27.18 -10.82
CA GLY A 17 35.30 -26.83 -9.56
C GLY A 17 35.96 -25.45 -9.48
N TYR A 18 35.36 -24.54 -8.71
CA TYR A 18 36.12 -23.71 -7.77
C TYR A 18 35.28 -23.42 -6.53
N PHE A 19 35.89 -23.49 -5.34
CA PHE A 19 35.24 -23.21 -4.06
C PHE A 19 35.48 -21.76 -3.60
N ALA A 20 34.53 -21.25 -2.82
CA ALA A 20 34.69 -20.23 -1.78
C ALA A 20 35.61 -19.01 -2.06
N ALA A 21 35.03 -17.95 -2.63
CA ALA A 21 35.47 -16.57 -2.39
C ALA A 21 34.27 -15.62 -2.37
N SER A 22 33.66 -15.42 -1.19
CA SER A 22 32.61 -14.40 -1.02
C SER A 22 33.26 -13.01 -1.00
N CYS A 23 33.31 -12.34 -2.15
CA CYS A 23 33.81 -10.98 -2.28
C CYS A 23 32.83 -9.99 -1.63
N ASN A 24 32.90 -9.86 -0.31
CA ASN A 24 32.22 -8.82 0.48
C ASN A 24 32.86 -7.43 0.23
N LYS A 25 32.85 -6.98 -1.03
CA LYS A 25 33.31 -5.64 -1.40
C LYS A 25 32.26 -4.62 -1.00
N SER A 26 32.66 -3.70 -0.11
CA SER A 26 31.93 -2.46 0.14
C SER A 26 31.62 -1.75 -1.17
N PHE A 27 30.39 -1.24 -1.32
CA PHE A 27 30.05 -0.31 -2.40
C PHE A 27 31.03 0.88 -2.37
N PRO A 28 31.61 1.30 -3.51
CA PRO A 28 32.39 2.52 -3.58
C PRO A 28 31.56 3.71 -3.09
N ASN A 29 32.12 4.50 -2.17
CA ASN A 29 31.45 5.65 -1.59
C ASN A 29 31.37 6.78 -2.64
N PRO A 30 30.18 7.26 -3.04
CA PRO A 30 30.08 8.34 -4.02
C PRO A 30 30.70 9.67 -3.59
N LEU A 31 30.99 9.84 -2.29
CA LEU A 31 31.64 11.04 -1.75
C LEU A 31 33.13 11.17 -2.15
N ASP A 32 33.76 10.10 -2.64
CA ASP A 32 35.18 10.11 -3.04
C ASP A 32 35.38 10.46 -4.54
N ALA A 33 34.31 10.73 -5.29
CA ALA A 33 34.34 10.91 -6.74
C ALA A 33 34.40 12.38 -7.19
N ASN A 34 35.59 12.79 -7.65
CA ASN A 34 35.98 14.01 -8.39
C ASN A 34 36.60 15.18 -7.59
N THR A 35 37.94 15.23 -7.61
CA THR A 35 38.74 16.46 -7.40
C THR A 35 39.63 16.74 -8.61
N THR A 36 39.11 17.48 -9.60
CA THR A 36 39.91 18.05 -10.70
C THR A 36 39.91 19.58 -10.60
N GLY A 37 40.57 20.12 -9.56
CA GLY A 37 40.47 21.56 -9.27
C GLY A 37 41.17 22.05 -7.99
N GLY A 38 42.43 21.65 -7.75
CA GLY A 38 43.38 22.45 -6.97
C GLY A 38 42.97 22.98 -5.59
N ASN A 39 42.67 22.11 -4.62
CA ASN A 39 43.15 22.25 -3.24
C ASN A 39 43.05 20.90 -2.51
N GLY A 40 43.96 20.65 -1.56
CA GLY A 40 44.23 19.30 -1.03
C GLY A 40 43.08 18.64 -0.28
N ASN A 41 43.08 17.30 -0.24
CA ASN A 41 42.06 16.39 0.31
C ASN A 41 41.51 16.84 1.69
N LYS A 42 40.48 17.69 1.67
CA LYS A 42 39.73 18.08 2.86
C LYS A 42 38.75 16.96 3.17
N VAL A 43 39.09 16.10 4.12
CA VAL A 43 38.17 15.07 4.63
C VAL A 43 36.93 15.80 5.19
N ILE A 44 35.83 15.76 4.44
CA ILE A 44 34.61 16.49 4.81
C ILE A 44 33.84 15.62 5.78
N ASN A 45 33.91 15.95 7.07
CA ASN A 45 33.32 15.13 8.12
C ASN A 45 31.79 15.09 7.96
N PRO A 46 31.15 13.91 7.81
CA PRO A 46 29.71 13.83 7.73
C PRO A 46 29.08 14.27 9.06
N LYS A 47 28.06 15.12 8.96
CA LYS A 47 27.29 15.63 10.09
C LYS A 47 25.81 15.54 9.75
N THR A 48 24.96 15.38 10.76
CA THR A 48 23.50 15.38 10.55
C THR A 48 22.76 16.21 11.59
N LEU A 49 21.88 17.09 11.11
CA LEU A 49 20.85 17.74 11.92
C LEU A 49 19.51 17.06 11.60
N VAL A 50 18.81 16.58 12.62
CA VAL A 50 17.46 16.00 12.47
C VAL A 50 16.49 16.85 13.27
N ILE A 51 15.44 17.34 12.62
CA ILE A 51 14.36 18.09 13.27
C ILE A 51 13.05 17.34 13.00
N VAL A 52 12.34 16.97 14.06
CA VAL A 52 11.04 16.32 13.96
C VAL A 52 9.98 17.21 14.62
N VAL A 53 8.89 17.45 13.87
CA VAL A 53 7.78 18.30 14.29
C VAL A 53 6.54 17.44 14.43
N ASP A 54 6.06 17.26 15.65
CA ASP A 54 4.96 16.32 15.91
C ASP A 54 3.63 16.85 15.39
N GLY A 55 2.75 15.93 14.99
CA GLY A 55 1.40 16.27 14.54
C GLY A 55 1.33 16.97 13.19
N ALA A 56 2.46 17.36 12.60
CA ALA A 56 2.54 18.16 11.39
C ALA A 56 2.17 17.32 10.15
N VAL A 57 0.88 17.31 9.83
CA VAL A 57 0.28 16.68 8.65
C VAL A 57 0.88 17.31 7.38
N GLY A 58 1.59 16.52 6.58
CA GLY A 58 2.46 17.07 5.52
C GLY A 58 1.76 17.92 4.48
N THR A 59 0.58 17.50 4.03
CA THR A 59 -0.28 18.29 3.12
C THR A 59 -0.75 19.62 3.74
N GLN A 60 -0.93 19.69 5.07
CA GLN A 60 -1.33 20.92 5.75
C GLN A 60 -0.15 21.85 6.05
N VAL A 61 1.07 21.30 6.18
CA VAL A 61 2.31 22.07 6.21
C VAL A 61 2.55 22.70 4.83
N GLN A 62 2.35 21.96 3.73
CA GLN A 62 2.42 22.52 2.38
C GLN A 62 1.48 23.71 2.20
N VAL A 63 0.22 23.59 2.65
CA VAL A 63 -0.78 24.68 2.58
C VAL A 63 -0.43 25.86 3.50
N ALA A 64 0.37 25.66 4.57
CA ALA A 64 0.85 26.77 5.40
C ALA A 64 1.88 27.67 4.69
N ASN A 65 2.46 27.20 3.57
CA ASN A 65 3.54 27.85 2.83
C ASN A 65 4.70 28.36 3.73
N PRO A 66 5.29 27.49 4.59
CA PRO A 66 6.35 27.84 5.54
C PRO A 66 7.60 28.41 4.82
N PRO A 67 7.99 29.68 5.05
CA PRO A 67 9.05 30.32 4.28
C PRO A 67 10.43 29.67 4.39
N VAL A 68 10.83 29.16 5.55
CA VAL A 68 12.16 28.53 5.72
C VAL A 68 12.19 27.18 5.02
N LEU A 69 11.23 26.29 5.27
CA LEU A 69 11.11 25.03 4.51
C LEU A 69 10.99 25.26 3.00
N GLY A 70 10.24 26.28 2.57
CA GLY A 70 10.16 26.70 1.17
C GLY A 70 11.53 27.01 0.57
N SER A 71 12.41 27.70 1.31
CA SER A 71 13.79 28.00 0.87
C SER A 71 14.72 26.79 0.77
N LEU A 72 14.32 25.61 1.28
CA LEU A 72 15.11 24.38 1.19
C LEU A 72 14.76 23.53 -0.04
N VAL A 73 13.62 23.77 -0.70
CA VAL A 73 13.05 22.95 -1.78
C VAL A 73 14.05 22.71 -2.92
N ASP A 74 14.76 23.75 -3.35
CA ASP A 74 15.71 23.69 -4.49
C ASP A 74 16.93 22.78 -4.22
N TYR A 75 17.20 22.47 -2.94
CA TYR A 75 18.37 21.75 -2.45
C TYR A 75 17.99 20.52 -1.60
N SER A 76 16.79 19.97 -1.83
CA SER A 76 16.25 18.86 -1.04
C SER A 76 15.70 17.72 -1.89
N ILE A 77 15.88 16.50 -1.40
CA ILE A 77 14.89 15.44 -1.65
C ILE A 77 13.73 15.71 -0.69
N PHE A 78 12.51 15.91 -1.18
CA PHE A 78 11.38 16.30 -0.32
C PHE A 78 10.04 15.69 -0.72
N SER A 79 9.11 15.63 0.24
CA SER A 79 7.75 15.13 0.07
C SER A 79 6.78 15.77 1.06
N TRP A 80 5.59 16.10 0.57
CA TRP A 80 4.42 16.47 1.38
C TRP A 80 3.42 15.30 1.54
N ASP A 81 3.64 14.21 0.80
CA ASP A 81 2.84 12.98 0.76
C ASP A 81 3.52 11.82 1.51
N ALA A 82 4.48 12.11 2.38
CA ALA A 82 5.21 11.10 3.14
C ALA A 82 4.28 10.35 4.12
N LEU A 83 4.67 9.14 4.53
CA LEU A 83 3.90 8.28 5.43
C LEU A 83 4.72 7.82 6.64
N ASN A 84 4.09 7.71 7.81
CA ASN A 84 4.71 7.00 8.94
C ASN A 84 4.66 5.47 8.72
N ASP A 85 3.51 4.94 8.33
CA ASP A 85 3.22 3.53 8.07
C ASP A 85 2.11 3.40 7.01
N TYR A 86 1.88 2.21 6.45
CA TYR A 86 0.79 1.94 5.50
C TYR A 86 -0.22 0.88 5.96
N ASP A 87 0.04 0.17 7.07
CA ASP A 87 -0.95 -0.72 7.67
C ASP A 87 -2.00 0.12 8.46
N ASN A 88 -3.29 -0.27 8.43
CA ASN A 88 -4.36 0.46 9.14
C ASN A 88 -4.31 0.16 10.65
N VAL A 89 -3.48 0.92 11.37
CA VAL A 89 -3.20 0.74 12.80
C VAL A 89 -3.55 2.00 13.62
N PRO A 90 -3.72 1.90 14.94
CA PRO A 90 -3.78 3.08 15.81
C PRO A 90 -2.45 3.86 15.76
N VAL A 91 -2.45 5.00 15.08
CA VAL A 91 -1.29 5.91 15.05
C VAL A 91 -1.19 6.67 16.37
N THR A 92 -0.03 6.60 17.01
CA THR A 92 0.32 7.37 18.21
C THR A 92 1.69 8.05 18.02
N ASN A 93 2.02 9.01 18.88
CA ASN A 93 3.37 9.59 18.89
C ASN A 93 4.43 8.49 19.14
N ASN A 94 4.20 7.57 20.07
CA ASN A 94 5.11 6.47 20.40
C ASN A 94 5.35 5.53 19.20
N LEU A 95 4.31 5.21 18.42
CA LEU A 95 4.45 4.45 17.18
C LEU A 95 5.28 5.23 16.15
N GLY A 96 4.96 6.50 15.91
CA GLY A 96 5.72 7.36 15.00
C GLY A 96 7.20 7.47 15.38
N TRP A 97 7.50 7.60 16.68
CA TRP A 97 8.86 7.61 17.20
C TRP A 97 9.58 6.29 17.01
N ALA A 98 8.91 5.18 17.27
CA ALA A 98 9.48 3.86 17.09
C ALA A 98 9.77 3.58 15.60
N ASN A 99 8.85 3.91 14.68
CA ASN A 99 9.10 3.85 13.24
C ASN A 99 10.35 4.67 12.85
N LEU A 100 10.37 5.96 13.23
CA LEU A 100 11.44 6.90 12.86
C LEU A 100 12.82 6.52 13.41
N LEU A 101 12.89 6.16 14.69
CA LEU A 101 14.17 5.93 15.37
C LEU A 101 14.66 4.48 15.31
N THR A 102 13.83 3.47 14.98
CA THR A 102 14.31 2.08 14.81
C THR A 102 14.56 1.70 13.35
N GLY A 103 13.93 2.38 12.38
CA GLY A 103 13.99 2.06 10.96
C GLY A 103 13.18 0.81 10.55
N VAL A 104 12.31 0.32 11.44
CA VAL A 104 11.34 -0.75 11.18
C VAL A 104 9.92 -0.31 11.51
N ARG A 105 8.92 -1.01 10.97
CA ARG A 105 7.50 -0.69 11.18
C ARG A 105 6.90 -1.32 12.44
N VAL A 106 5.66 -0.96 12.75
CA VAL A 106 4.92 -1.42 13.94
C VAL A 106 4.86 -2.94 14.10
N ASN A 107 4.75 -3.68 12.99
CA ASN A 107 4.73 -5.14 12.95
C ASN A 107 6.06 -5.82 13.39
N LYS A 108 7.13 -5.04 13.59
CA LYS A 108 8.43 -5.50 14.09
C LYS A 108 8.74 -4.94 15.48
N HIS A 109 8.66 -3.63 15.69
CA HIS A 109 9.02 -3.02 16.98
C HIS A 109 7.91 -3.11 18.04
N ASN A 110 6.68 -3.49 17.66
CA ASN A 110 5.54 -3.81 18.55
C ASN A 110 5.05 -2.66 19.48
N VAL A 111 5.24 -1.40 19.08
CA VAL A 111 4.73 -0.23 19.83
C VAL A 111 3.44 0.24 19.19
N THR A 112 2.32 -0.19 19.76
CA THR A 112 0.94 0.04 19.27
C THR A 112 0.11 0.98 20.14
N GLY A 113 0.65 1.41 21.29
CA GLY A 113 -0.05 2.20 22.31
C GLY A 113 0.55 3.58 22.56
N ALA A 114 0.24 4.15 23.73
CA ALA A 114 0.74 5.46 24.20
C ALA A 114 2.00 5.36 25.08
N ASP A 115 2.60 4.17 25.17
CA ASP A 115 3.80 3.88 25.94
C ASP A 115 4.74 2.94 25.17
N PHE A 116 5.91 2.64 25.74
CA PHE A 116 6.92 1.76 25.15
C PHE A 116 7.06 0.41 25.86
N SER A 117 6.12 0.01 26.73
CA SER A 117 6.25 -1.19 27.58
C SER A 117 6.41 -2.49 26.80
N ASN A 118 5.64 -2.67 25.73
CA ASN A 118 5.60 -3.89 24.91
C ASN A 118 6.57 -3.84 23.70
N ASN A 119 7.60 -2.98 23.74
CA ASN A 119 8.54 -2.79 22.63
C ASN A 119 9.39 -4.03 22.34
N ARG A 120 9.98 -4.06 21.13
CA ARG A 120 11.03 -5.00 20.72
C ARG A 120 12.35 -4.32 20.35
N PHE A 121 12.75 -3.28 21.08
CA PHE A 121 13.98 -2.53 20.82
C PHE A 121 15.26 -3.35 21.09
N ALA A 122 15.17 -4.48 21.79
CA ALA A 122 16.27 -5.45 21.87
C ALA A 122 16.54 -6.15 20.52
N ASP A 123 15.49 -6.49 19.76
CA ASP A 123 15.59 -7.04 18.40
C ASP A 123 15.84 -5.93 17.35
N TYR A 124 15.31 -4.73 17.60
CA TYR A 124 15.35 -3.58 16.71
C TYR A 124 15.86 -2.32 17.43
N PRO A 125 17.17 -2.24 17.74
CA PRO A 125 17.72 -1.10 18.48
C PRO A 125 17.55 0.23 17.76
N SER A 126 17.48 1.31 18.51
CA SER A 126 17.30 2.66 17.97
C SER A 126 18.56 3.19 17.28
N LEU A 127 18.39 4.27 16.52
CA LEU A 127 19.41 5.02 15.82
C LEU A 127 20.61 5.36 16.71
N PHE A 128 20.36 5.88 17.91
CA PHE A 128 21.41 6.25 18.85
C PHE A 128 22.18 5.03 19.36
N THR A 129 21.47 3.95 19.71
CA THR A 129 22.09 2.67 20.12
C THR A 129 22.95 2.08 18.99
N ARG A 130 22.45 2.02 17.75
CA ARG A 130 23.22 1.47 16.61
C ARG A 130 24.40 2.35 16.20
N MET A 131 24.24 3.68 16.19
CA MET A 131 25.36 4.58 15.90
C MET A 131 26.47 4.45 16.94
N LYS A 132 26.12 4.28 18.22
CA LYS A 132 27.07 4.02 19.31
C LYS A 132 27.74 2.64 19.20
N GLN A 133 27.02 1.62 18.74
CA GLN A 133 27.58 0.27 18.51
C GLN A 133 28.56 0.26 17.33
N GLU A 134 28.18 0.81 16.18
CA GLU A 134 28.96 0.77 14.94
C GLU A 134 30.09 1.81 14.91
N LYS A 135 29.88 3.00 15.49
CA LYS A 135 30.83 4.11 15.51
C LYS A 135 30.83 4.81 16.88
N PRO A 136 31.35 4.16 17.95
CA PRO A 136 31.32 4.69 19.34
C PRO A 136 32.04 6.03 19.55
N GLY A 137 32.83 6.50 18.58
CA GLY A 137 33.45 7.83 18.60
C GLY A 137 32.53 8.98 18.18
N LEU A 138 31.33 8.71 17.63
CA LEU A 138 30.40 9.78 17.21
C LEU A 138 29.72 10.43 18.43
N ARG A 139 29.81 11.75 18.54
CA ARG A 139 29.01 12.53 19.49
C ARG A 139 27.59 12.72 18.93
N THR A 140 26.63 12.07 19.56
CA THR A 140 25.20 12.19 19.22
C THR A 140 24.48 12.95 20.33
N THR A 141 23.67 13.94 19.98
CA THR A 141 22.89 14.73 20.94
C THR A 141 21.42 14.78 20.56
N ALA A 142 20.53 14.78 21.56
CA ALA A 142 19.10 14.74 21.35
C ALA A 142 18.33 15.60 22.37
N PHE A 143 17.56 16.56 21.86
CA PHE A 143 16.81 17.55 22.64
C PHE A 143 15.32 17.42 22.32
N PHE A 144 14.50 17.14 23.34
CA PHE A 144 13.07 16.86 23.18
C PHE A 144 12.23 17.87 23.96
N SER A 145 11.17 18.38 23.35
CA SER A 145 10.12 19.09 24.08
C SER A 145 9.44 18.11 25.05
N SER A 146 9.04 16.96 24.53
CA SER A 146 8.27 15.96 25.27
C SER A 146 9.13 15.03 26.12
N ASN A 147 8.51 14.52 27.19
CA ASN A 147 9.13 13.63 28.16
C ASN A 147 9.11 12.15 27.71
N GLY A 148 9.95 11.32 28.33
CA GLY A 148 9.98 9.85 28.14
C GLY A 148 10.65 9.35 26.86
N ILE A 149 10.63 10.12 25.76
CA ILE A 149 11.30 9.74 24.50
C ILE A 149 12.82 9.64 24.71
N ALA A 150 13.39 10.63 25.40
CA ALA A 150 14.83 10.74 25.65
C ALA A 150 15.41 9.49 26.33
N GLU A 151 14.83 9.07 27.45
CA GLU A 151 15.30 7.91 28.23
C GLU A 151 15.00 6.55 27.59
N THR A 152 14.12 6.50 26.58
CA THR A 152 13.75 5.24 25.91
C THR A 152 14.48 5.08 24.57
N LEU A 153 14.20 5.95 23.60
CA LEU A 153 14.68 5.81 22.23
C LEU A 153 16.02 6.52 21.97
N ALA A 154 16.35 7.54 22.77
CA ALA A 154 17.66 8.20 22.73
C ALA A 154 18.56 7.85 23.93
N ALA A 155 18.27 6.75 24.64
CA ALA A 155 18.96 6.34 25.86
C ALA A 155 20.51 6.33 25.72
N ASP A 156 21.00 5.87 24.56
CA ASP A 156 22.41 5.77 24.22
C ASP A 156 23.05 7.04 23.63
N ALA A 157 22.29 8.13 23.43
CA ALA A 157 22.83 9.39 22.95
C ALA A 157 23.90 9.94 23.91
N THR A 158 24.95 10.57 23.38
CA THR A 158 26.04 11.17 24.17
C THR A 158 25.53 12.29 25.08
N ILE A 159 24.52 13.05 24.62
CA ILE A 159 23.72 13.96 25.43
C ILE A 159 22.24 13.73 25.09
N LYS A 160 21.38 13.61 26.10
CA LYS A 160 19.93 13.60 25.95
C LYS A 160 19.30 14.52 26.99
N GLN A 161 18.26 15.26 26.60
CA GLN A 161 17.51 16.11 27.53
C GLN A 161 16.06 16.32 27.03
N SER A 162 15.10 16.28 27.95
CA SER A 162 13.72 16.74 27.71
C SER A 162 13.48 18.09 28.40
N TYR A 163 12.59 18.91 27.84
CA TYR A 163 12.33 20.31 28.26
C TYR A 163 10.91 20.55 28.81
N ASN A 164 10.19 19.50 29.20
CA ASN A 164 8.86 19.59 29.81
C ASN A 164 7.85 20.41 28.98
N GLU A 165 7.70 20.03 27.71
CA GLU A 165 6.75 20.58 26.75
C GLU A 165 7.04 22.02 26.25
N ASP A 166 8.28 22.50 26.40
CA ASP A 166 8.76 23.79 25.88
C ASP A 166 9.63 23.64 24.60
N ASP A 167 9.02 23.93 23.45
CA ASP A 167 9.68 23.95 22.13
C ASP A 167 10.73 25.08 22.00
N ALA A 168 10.56 26.21 22.71
CA ALA A 168 11.50 27.33 22.63
C ALA A 168 12.81 27.01 23.39
N ALA A 169 12.71 26.29 24.51
CA ALA A 169 13.87 25.75 25.23
C ALA A 169 14.65 24.72 24.39
N VAL A 170 13.96 23.81 23.69
CA VAL A 170 14.60 22.89 22.72
C VAL A 170 15.38 23.67 21.67
N LYS A 171 14.77 24.70 21.08
CA LYS A 171 15.40 25.52 20.04
C LYS A 171 16.68 26.19 20.56
N GLU A 172 16.67 26.81 21.75
CA GLU A 172 17.88 27.41 22.30
C GLU A 172 18.94 26.38 22.72
N ALA A 173 18.54 25.19 23.19
CA ALA A 173 19.46 24.09 23.48
C ALA A 173 20.19 23.59 22.21
N VAL A 174 19.45 23.38 21.12
CA VAL A 174 20.00 23.02 19.81
C VAL A 174 20.95 24.11 19.30
N LYS A 175 20.55 25.39 19.40
CA LYS A 175 21.42 26.53 19.05
C LYS A 175 22.65 26.63 19.96
N ALA A 176 22.59 26.18 21.22
CA ALA A 176 23.75 26.14 22.11
C ALA A 176 24.72 25.02 21.73
N GLU A 177 24.22 23.78 21.57
CA GLU A 177 25.03 22.63 21.16
C GLU A 177 25.70 22.87 19.80
N LEU A 178 24.99 23.45 18.82
CA LEU A 178 25.56 23.78 17.52
C LEU A 178 26.77 24.73 17.60
N ARG A 179 26.82 25.64 18.58
CA ARG A 179 27.96 26.56 18.79
C ARG A 179 29.19 25.88 19.40
N THR A 180 29.02 24.77 20.13
CA THR A 180 30.13 24.00 20.73
C THR A 180 31.03 23.31 19.69
N GLN A 181 30.52 23.15 18.46
CA GLN A 181 31.23 22.60 17.29
C GLN A 181 31.71 21.15 17.40
N ASN A 182 31.34 20.40 18.44
CA ASN A 182 31.79 19.01 18.65
C ASN A 182 30.78 17.92 18.20
N ALA A 183 29.47 18.20 18.15
CA ALA A 183 28.46 17.19 17.77
C ALA A 183 28.64 16.66 16.33
N ASP A 184 28.36 15.37 16.13
CA ASP A 184 28.26 14.71 14.84
C ASP A 184 26.80 14.62 14.37
N LEU A 185 25.91 14.16 15.25
CA LEU A 185 24.47 14.20 15.05
C LEU A 185 23.81 15.07 16.12
N VAL A 186 22.94 15.98 15.70
CA VAL A 186 22.07 16.78 16.57
C VAL A 186 20.61 16.47 16.22
N PHE A 187 19.83 16.04 17.20
CA PHE A 187 18.41 15.73 17.06
C PHE A 187 17.56 16.71 17.88
N ALA A 188 16.47 17.20 17.28
CA ALA A 188 15.52 18.12 17.88
C ALA A 188 14.08 17.62 17.69
N GLN A 189 13.25 17.70 18.73
CA GLN A 189 11.83 17.38 18.68
C GLN A 189 10.99 18.55 19.20
N PHE A 190 10.02 18.96 18.39
CA PHE A 190 9.07 20.04 18.66
C PHE A 190 7.65 19.45 18.73
N HIS A 191 6.89 19.80 19.76
CA HIS A 191 5.58 19.20 20.05
C HIS A 191 4.39 20.17 19.87
N ASP A 192 4.62 21.48 19.81
CA ASP A 192 3.53 22.46 19.85
C ASP A 192 2.57 22.42 18.66
N VAL A 193 3.00 21.87 17.52
CA VAL A 193 2.12 21.64 16.37
C VAL A 193 1.13 20.51 16.64
N ASP A 194 1.53 19.44 17.36
CA ASP A 194 0.62 18.38 17.79
C ASP A 194 -0.33 18.89 18.88
N LYS A 195 0.19 19.66 19.86
CA LYS A 195 -0.64 20.34 20.87
C LYS A 195 -1.72 21.19 20.20
N ALA A 196 -1.33 22.05 19.24
CA ALA A 196 -2.24 22.96 18.56
C ALA A 196 -3.28 22.22 17.69
N GLY A 197 -2.88 21.13 17.03
CA GLY A 197 -3.77 20.30 16.23
C GLY A 197 -4.79 19.55 17.09
N ALA A 198 -4.34 18.95 18.20
CA ALA A 198 -5.19 18.25 19.16
C ALA A 198 -6.17 19.18 19.88
N ALA A 199 -5.74 20.41 20.21
CA ALA A 199 -6.57 21.41 20.89
C ALA A 199 -7.53 22.17 19.94
N SER A 200 -7.44 21.98 18.62
CA SER A 200 -8.30 22.67 17.65
C SER A 200 -8.69 21.78 16.47
N SER A 201 -7.90 21.79 15.39
CA SER A 201 -7.90 20.76 14.36
C SER A 201 -6.57 20.75 13.62
N TYR A 202 -6.18 19.58 13.12
CA TYR A 202 -5.02 19.38 12.24
C TYR A 202 -5.30 19.85 10.80
N SER A 203 -5.73 21.10 10.65
CA SER A 203 -6.05 21.71 9.36
C SER A 203 -5.59 23.16 9.32
N ASN A 204 -5.14 23.63 8.16
CA ASN A 204 -4.71 25.02 7.98
C ASN A 204 -5.83 26.05 8.21
N ASN A 205 -7.09 25.60 8.18
CA ASN A 205 -8.26 26.39 8.55
C ASN A 205 -8.27 26.77 10.05
N SER A 206 -7.59 26.01 10.91
CA SER A 206 -7.30 26.43 12.29
C SER A 206 -6.12 27.39 12.28
N THR A 207 -6.35 28.63 12.73
CA THR A 207 -5.29 29.63 12.91
C THR A 207 -4.24 29.11 13.89
N THR A 208 -4.67 28.57 15.04
CA THR A 208 -3.77 28.04 16.09
C THR A 208 -2.81 26.98 15.57
N TYR A 209 -3.28 26.07 14.70
CA TYR A 209 -2.44 25.01 14.12
C TYR A 209 -1.48 25.55 13.04
N ARG A 210 -1.98 26.38 12.11
CA ARG A 210 -1.13 27.04 11.10
C ARG A 210 -0.05 27.93 11.74
N ASP A 211 -0.43 28.72 12.73
CA ASP A 211 0.47 29.68 13.39
C ASP A 211 1.50 28.95 14.27
N ALA A 212 1.19 27.75 14.78
CA ALA A 212 2.17 26.84 15.37
C ALA A 212 3.18 26.30 14.34
N ILE A 213 2.72 25.89 13.14
CA ILE A 213 3.62 25.46 12.05
C ILE A 213 4.58 26.58 11.68
N LEU A 214 4.09 27.80 11.47
CA LEU A 214 4.92 28.96 11.12
C LEU A 214 5.89 29.37 12.25
N ARG A 215 5.52 29.17 13.51
CA ARG A 215 6.41 29.35 14.67
C ARG A 215 7.56 28.34 14.68
N VAL A 216 7.30 27.07 14.39
CA VAL A 216 8.36 26.05 14.29
C VAL A 216 9.24 26.23 13.04
N ASP A 217 8.68 26.71 11.92
CA ASP A 217 9.46 27.10 10.74
C ASP A 217 10.44 28.26 11.05
N SER A 218 10.00 29.25 11.84
CA SER A 218 10.89 30.29 12.38
C SER A 218 12.00 29.71 13.27
N TYR A 219 11.69 28.73 14.13
CA TYR A 219 12.69 28.05 14.97
C TYR A 219 13.71 27.26 14.13
N ILE A 220 13.26 26.60 13.06
CA ILE A 220 14.13 25.94 12.06
C ILE A 220 15.07 26.98 11.42
N GLY A 221 14.58 28.17 11.06
CA GLY A 221 15.39 29.26 10.52
C GLY A 221 16.50 29.72 11.47
N GLU A 222 16.20 29.90 12.75
CA GLU A 222 17.21 30.23 13.77
C GLU A 222 18.27 29.13 13.94
N ILE A 223 17.86 27.87 13.91
CA ILE A 223 18.75 26.70 14.02
C ILE A 223 19.66 26.59 12.78
N LEU A 224 19.11 26.73 11.57
CA LEU A 224 19.89 26.72 10.33
C LEU A 224 20.84 27.93 10.22
N THR A 225 20.52 29.05 10.85
CA THR A 225 21.43 30.19 10.99
C THR A 225 22.59 29.81 11.92
N ALA A 226 22.30 29.29 13.12
CA ALA A 226 23.33 28.85 14.08
C ALA A 226 24.24 27.74 13.51
N LEU A 227 23.68 26.84 12.69
CA LEU A 227 24.41 25.81 11.94
C LEU A 227 25.45 26.44 11.00
N LYS A 228 25.02 27.38 10.15
CA LYS A 228 25.88 28.07 9.17
C LYS A 228 26.91 29.00 9.83
N SER A 229 26.65 29.47 11.05
CA SER A 229 27.59 30.30 11.83
C SER A 229 28.73 29.53 12.52
N ARG A 230 28.80 28.19 12.40
CA ARG A 230 29.92 27.41 12.92
C ARG A 230 31.21 27.75 12.16
N SER A 231 32.29 28.09 12.86
CA SER A 231 33.61 28.28 12.22
C SER A 231 34.12 27.01 11.50
N THR A 232 33.72 25.82 11.95
CA THR A 232 34.00 24.54 11.28
C THR A 232 33.08 24.23 10.10
N TYR A 233 32.02 24.99 9.82
CA TYR A 233 30.99 24.66 8.81
C TYR A 233 31.60 24.34 7.43
N SER A 234 32.64 25.09 7.01
CA SER A 234 33.32 24.87 5.72
C SER A 234 34.07 23.52 5.60
N SER A 235 34.19 22.75 6.69
CA SER A 235 34.81 21.42 6.77
C SER A 235 33.82 20.29 7.09
N GLU A 236 32.53 20.60 7.16
CA GLU A 236 31.48 19.69 7.62
C GLU A 236 30.47 19.44 6.49
N ASN A 237 30.13 18.17 6.26
CA ASN A 237 29.12 17.79 5.27
C ASN A 237 27.78 17.56 6.01
N TRP A 238 27.03 18.64 6.24
CA TRP A 238 25.74 18.59 6.92
C TRP A 238 24.63 18.10 6.00
N MET A 239 24.01 16.98 6.35
CA MET A 239 22.66 16.64 5.91
C MET A 239 21.67 17.18 6.95
N VAL A 240 20.60 17.83 6.52
CA VAL A 240 19.50 18.24 7.39
C VAL A 240 18.26 17.45 7.02
N ILE A 241 17.74 16.65 7.96
CA ILE A 241 16.46 15.98 7.83
C ILE A 241 15.40 16.77 8.61
N ILE A 242 14.29 17.12 7.97
CA ILE A 242 13.14 17.75 8.63
C ILE A 242 11.88 16.96 8.28
N THR A 243 11.11 16.53 9.28
CA THR A 243 10.01 15.58 9.09
C THR A 243 9.01 15.64 10.24
N SER A 244 7.97 14.81 10.20
CA SER A 244 7.05 14.55 11.31
C SER A 244 7.01 13.06 11.66
N ASN A 245 6.80 12.75 12.95
CA ASN A 245 6.67 11.38 13.45
C ASN A 245 5.32 10.74 13.03
N LYS A 246 4.27 11.56 12.92
CA LYS A 246 2.92 11.25 12.46
C LYS A 246 2.25 12.51 11.91
N GLY A 247 1.11 12.33 11.25
CA GLY A 247 0.15 13.39 11.00
C GLY A 247 -0.79 13.59 12.20
N SER A 248 -2.09 13.65 11.93
CA SER A 248 -3.12 14.00 12.90
C SER A 248 -3.37 12.94 13.97
N ASN A 249 -4.13 13.31 15.01
CA ASN A 249 -4.83 12.37 15.90
C ASN A 249 -6.33 12.23 15.52
N THR A 250 -6.74 12.76 14.37
CA THR A 250 -8.15 12.79 13.94
C THR A 250 -8.60 11.40 13.50
N VAL A 251 -9.65 10.84 14.12
CA VAL A 251 -10.20 9.54 13.73
C VAL A 251 -10.71 9.60 12.28
N TYR A 252 -10.13 8.79 11.41
CA TYR A 252 -10.51 8.69 10.00
C TYR A 252 -11.42 7.49 9.78
N ASN A 253 -12.68 7.76 9.42
CA ASN A 253 -13.70 6.76 9.09
C ASN A 253 -14.09 6.94 7.61
N PRO A 254 -13.39 6.27 6.66
CA PRO A 254 -13.73 6.36 5.25
C PRO A 254 -15.10 5.74 4.97
N SER A 255 -15.82 6.27 3.98
CA SER A 255 -17.07 5.68 3.48
C SER A 255 -16.82 4.46 2.57
N GLY A 256 -15.65 4.40 1.91
CA GLY A 256 -15.22 3.32 1.04
C GLY A 256 -13.97 2.60 1.56
N SER A 257 -13.04 2.26 0.66
CA SER A 257 -11.73 1.69 1.01
C SER A 257 -10.94 2.63 1.94
N TRP A 258 -10.18 2.07 2.89
CA TRP A 258 -9.19 2.84 3.64
C TRP A 258 -7.87 2.94 2.86
N SER A 259 -7.19 4.08 2.99
CA SER A 259 -5.91 4.38 2.34
C SER A 259 -5.05 5.29 3.23
N ALA A 260 -3.81 4.91 3.53
CA ALA A 260 -2.87 5.74 4.31
C ALA A 260 -2.57 7.09 3.63
N PHE A 261 -2.74 7.20 2.30
CA PHE A 261 -2.58 8.46 1.55
C PHE A 261 -3.78 9.42 1.66
N GLU A 262 -4.87 8.98 2.28
CA GLU A 262 -6.09 9.76 2.54
C GLU A 262 -6.32 9.92 4.05
N ASP A 263 -5.81 9.00 4.86
CA ASP A 263 -5.79 9.08 6.30
C ASP A 263 -4.75 10.10 6.82
N THR A 264 -5.23 11.26 7.22
CA THR A 264 -4.38 12.34 7.76
C THR A 264 -3.55 11.96 8.99
N ARG A 265 -3.83 10.85 9.67
CA ARG A 265 -3.00 10.33 10.77
C ARG A 265 -1.65 9.82 10.27
N HIS A 266 -1.64 9.25 9.07
CA HIS A 266 -0.46 8.65 8.45
C HIS A 266 0.40 9.66 7.66
N ASN A 267 -0.22 10.69 7.09
CA ASN A 267 0.47 11.69 6.25
C ASN A 267 1.46 12.56 7.05
N THR A 268 2.75 12.28 6.90
CA THR A 268 3.87 13.08 7.37
C THR A 268 4.41 13.98 6.25
N PHE A 269 5.43 14.80 6.54
CA PHE A 269 6.28 15.41 5.52
C PHE A 269 7.73 14.95 5.68
N PHE A 270 8.55 15.14 4.65
CA PHE A 270 9.97 14.80 4.68
C PHE A 270 10.77 15.78 3.83
N PHE A 271 11.87 16.30 4.36
CA PHE A 271 12.93 17.02 3.66
C PHE A 271 14.26 16.39 4.04
N CYS A 272 15.11 16.14 3.06
CA CYS A 272 16.50 15.77 3.22
C CYS A 272 17.34 16.78 2.40
N PHE A 273 17.80 17.82 3.09
CA PHE A 273 18.48 18.99 2.55
C PHE A 273 20.01 18.86 2.66
N ASN A 274 20.70 19.30 1.62
CA ASN A 274 22.13 19.66 1.64
C ASN A 274 22.34 20.66 0.49
N PRO A 275 23.12 21.75 0.67
CA PRO A 275 23.30 22.78 -0.37
C PRO A 275 23.96 22.27 -1.67
N ARG A 276 24.49 21.04 -1.69
CA ARG A 276 25.07 20.36 -2.85
C ARG A 276 24.09 19.42 -3.56
N PHE A 277 22.86 19.24 -3.07
CA PHE A 277 21.84 18.42 -3.75
C PHE A 277 21.12 19.23 -4.84
N ASN A 278 20.63 18.54 -5.88
CA ASN A 278 19.57 19.07 -6.73
C ASN A 278 18.20 18.75 -6.11
N SER A 279 17.21 19.62 -6.34
CA SER A 279 15.82 19.39 -5.94
C SER A 279 15.26 18.07 -6.49
N LYS A 280 14.54 17.33 -5.65
CA LYS A 280 13.83 16.11 -6.01
C LYS A 280 12.54 15.97 -5.22
N ALA A 281 11.45 16.47 -5.81
CA ALA A 281 10.10 16.23 -5.33
C ALA A 281 9.73 14.74 -5.43
N LEU A 282 9.10 14.22 -4.38
CA LEU A 282 8.54 12.87 -4.31
C LEU A 282 7.09 12.99 -3.81
N SER A 283 6.13 12.82 -4.70
CA SER A 283 4.71 12.74 -4.33
C SER A 283 4.22 11.31 -4.31
N LYS A 284 3.05 11.09 -3.71
CA LYS A 284 2.32 9.82 -3.85
C LYS A 284 2.04 9.53 -5.33
N PRO A 285 1.82 8.25 -5.70
CA PRO A 285 1.31 7.93 -7.03
C PRO A 285 0.02 8.70 -7.32
N GLY A 286 -0.35 8.82 -8.60
CA GLY A 286 -1.60 9.46 -9.01
C GLY A 286 -2.82 8.82 -8.34
N ALA A 287 -4.00 9.45 -8.49
CA ALA A 287 -5.23 9.10 -7.77
C ALA A 287 -5.71 7.64 -7.89
N LEU A 288 -5.09 6.83 -8.75
CA LEU A 288 -5.32 5.39 -8.90
C LEU A 288 -4.06 4.62 -8.50
N ILE A 289 -4.17 3.74 -7.51
CA ILE A 289 -3.14 2.75 -7.20
C ILE A 289 -3.26 1.60 -8.21
N PRO A 290 -2.18 1.13 -8.86
CA PRO A 290 -2.25 0.04 -9.82
C PRO A 290 -2.81 -1.25 -9.20
N TYR A 291 -3.87 -1.80 -9.78
CA TYR A 291 -4.34 -3.14 -9.43
C TYR A 291 -3.39 -4.16 -10.05
N THR A 292 -2.67 -4.89 -9.20
CA THR A 292 -1.61 -5.81 -9.61
C THR A 292 -1.84 -7.21 -9.05
N GLY A 293 -1.46 -8.23 -9.82
CA GLY A 293 -1.58 -9.60 -9.36
C GLY A 293 -1.28 -10.63 -10.45
N THR A 294 -1.51 -11.90 -10.11
CA THR A 294 -1.49 -13.01 -11.07
C THR A 294 -2.60 -13.98 -10.68
N ALA A 295 -3.68 -13.95 -11.47
CA ALA A 295 -4.91 -14.71 -11.25
C ALA A 295 -5.08 -15.77 -12.36
N PRO A 296 -6.02 -16.73 -12.23
CA PRO A 296 -6.30 -17.68 -13.29
C PRO A 296 -6.82 -17.00 -14.56
N GLN A 297 -6.24 -17.34 -15.70
CA GLN A 297 -6.75 -16.98 -17.02
C GLN A 297 -7.77 -18.04 -17.47
N PHE A 298 -9.05 -17.70 -17.45
CA PHE A 298 -10.10 -18.52 -18.05
C PHE A 298 -10.04 -18.33 -19.58
N SER A 299 -10.27 -19.42 -20.34
CA SER A 299 -9.98 -19.46 -21.79
C SER A 299 -11.24 -19.44 -22.65
N GLY A 300 -11.14 -18.71 -23.76
CA GLY A 300 -12.20 -18.45 -24.72
C GLY A 300 -12.61 -19.60 -25.65
N THR A 301 -12.15 -20.84 -25.42
CA THR A 301 -12.43 -21.99 -26.29
C THR A 301 -12.82 -23.25 -25.50
N GLN A 302 -13.79 -24.03 -26.01
CA GLN A 302 -14.29 -25.23 -25.32
C GLN A 302 -13.17 -26.23 -24.97
N SER A 303 -12.23 -26.47 -25.88
CA SER A 303 -11.11 -27.41 -25.70
C SER A 303 -10.06 -26.97 -24.69
N GLN A 304 -10.10 -25.70 -24.24
CA GLN A 304 -9.23 -25.15 -23.20
C GLN A 304 -10.02 -24.60 -22.00
N ASN A 305 -11.34 -24.84 -21.93
CA ASN A 305 -12.19 -24.25 -20.90
C ASN A 305 -11.71 -24.66 -19.51
N ARG A 306 -11.42 -23.66 -18.67
CA ARG A 306 -10.93 -23.84 -17.29
C ARG A 306 -12.05 -23.47 -16.33
N ARG A 307 -12.09 -24.13 -15.18
CA ARG A 307 -13.04 -23.82 -14.12
C ARG A 307 -12.35 -23.84 -12.77
N ALA A 308 -12.88 -23.06 -11.83
CA ALA A 308 -12.53 -23.13 -10.41
C ALA A 308 -13.83 -23.40 -9.62
N LYS A 309 -13.83 -24.39 -8.72
CA LYS A 309 -15.05 -24.91 -8.08
C LYS A 309 -14.92 -25.03 -6.56
N ALA A 310 -15.86 -24.45 -5.80
CA ALA A 310 -15.95 -24.60 -4.35
C ALA A 310 -16.62 -25.95 -3.99
N VAL A 311 -15.89 -27.05 -4.17
CA VAL A 311 -16.44 -28.43 -4.13
C VAL A 311 -16.84 -28.91 -2.73
N THR A 312 -16.28 -28.34 -1.67
CA THR A 312 -16.57 -28.71 -0.27
C THR A 312 -17.82 -28.05 0.30
N ALA A 313 -18.35 -27.01 -0.36
CA ALA A 313 -19.35 -26.12 0.22
C ALA A 313 -20.78 -26.69 0.33
N GLY A 314 -21.07 -27.79 -0.37
CA GLY A 314 -22.40 -28.41 -0.38
C GLY A 314 -23.52 -27.40 -0.72
N SER A 315 -24.48 -27.28 0.21
CA SER A 315 -25.62 -26.36 0.12
C SER A 315 -25.36 -24.94 0.67
N LEU A 316 -24.14 -24.59 1.08
CA LEU A 316 -23.84 -23.28 1.69
C LEU A 316 -24.26 -22.10 0.77
N PHE A 317 -24.07 -22.25 -0.53
CA PHE A 317 -24.38 -21.23 -1.55
C PHE A 317 -25.76 -21.43 -2.23
N ASP A 318 -26.69 -22.15 -1.61
CA ASP A 318 -28.02 -22.40 -2.17
C ASP A 318 -28.99 -21.22 -1.96
N MET A 319 -29.78 -20.91 -2.99
CA MET A 319 -30.67 -19.74 -2.99
C MET A 319 -31.96 -19.89 -2.19
N GLY A 320 -32.34 -21.11 -1.82
CA GLY A 320 -33.65 -21.43 -1.27
C GLY A 320 -34.82 -21.04 -2.18
N SER A 321 -36.02 -21.15 -1.63
CA SER A 321 -37.25 -20.59 -2.20
C SER A 321 -37.42 -19.10 -1.94
N ALA A 322 -36.85 -18.59 -0.84
CA ALA A 322 -37.12 -17.26 -0.32
C ALA A 322 -35.92 -16.64 0.43
N ASN A 323 -34.68 -17.00 0.09
CA ASN A 323 -33.51 -16.33 0.67
C ASN A 323 -33.20 -15.04 -0.09
N GLU A 324 -32.69 -14.06 0.66
CA GLU A 324 -32.00 -12.88 0.11
C GLU A 324 -30.51 -13.17 0.02
N MET A 325 -29.81 -12.51 -0.89
CA MET A 325 -28.37 -12.68 -1.06
C MET A 325 -27.74 -11.58 -1.90
N THR A 326 -26.42 -11.50 -1.83
CA THR A 326 -25.61 -10.71 -2.76
C THR A 326 -24.43 -11.54 -3.26
N VAL A 327 -24.23 -11.56 -4.58
CA VAL A 327 -23.06 -12.17 -5.22
C VAL A 327 -22.30 -11.07 -5.97
N GLN A 328 -21.02 -10.91 -5.64
CA GLN A 328 -20.14 -9.88 -6.19
C GLN A 328 -18.88 -10.53 -6.75
N CYS A 329 -18.33 -9.97 -7.83
CA CYS A 329 -17.01 -10.36 -8.35
C CYS A 329 -16.38 -9.22 -9.15
N LYS A 330 -15.06 -9.17 -9.21
CA LYS A 330 -14.32 -8.34 -10.17
C LYS A 330 -13.96 -9.17 -11.39
N VAL A 331 -14.18 -8.62 -12.58
CA VAL A 331 -13.89 -9.28 -13.86
C VAL A 331 -13.17 -8.34 -14.81
N LYS A 332 -12.24 -8.87 -15.59
CA LYS A 332 -11.66 -8.22 -16.76
C LYS A 332 -12.10 -8.99 -18.00
N VAL A 333 -12.82 -8.33 -18.92
CA VAL A 333 -13.26 -8.92 -20.19
C VAL A 333 -12.62 -8.13 -21.35
N PRO A 334 -11.94 -8.78 -22.31
CA PRO A 334 -11.36 -8.08 -23.46
C PRO A 334 -12.40 -7.33 -24.29
N ALA A 335 -11.97 -6.29 -25.02
CA ALA A 335 -12.84 -5.56 -25.95
C ALA A 335 -13.42 -6.48 -27.03
N GLY A 336 -14.74 -6.54 -27.17
CA GLY A 336 -15.40 -7.41 -28.14
C GLY A 336 -16.91 -7.53 -28.01
N ASN A 337 -17.48 -8.50 -28.73
CA ASN A 337 -18.87 -8.95 -28.56
C ASN A 337 -18.88 -10.47 -28.30
N TYR A 338 -19.70 -10.87 -27.34
CA TYR A 338 -19.80 -12.22 -26.80
C TYR A 338 -21.27 -12.64 -26.72
N TYR A 339 -21.57 -13.92 -26.97
CA TYR A 339 -22.95 -14.40 -27.04
C TYR A 339 -23.11 -15.66 -26.20
N TYR A 340 -23.60 -15.47 -24.98
CA TYR A 340 -23.92 -16.50 -23.98
C TYR A 340 -22.79 -17.27 -23.27
N PRO A 341 -21.50 -16.85 -23.20
CA PRO A 341 -20.53 -17.54 -22.37
C PRO A 341 -20.77 -17.27 -20.88
N ALA A 342 -20.88 -18.34 -20.09
CA ALA A 342 -20.97 -18.28 -18.65
C ALA A 342 -19.59 -18.02 -18.01
N PHE A 343 -19.55 -17.26 -16.91
CA PHE A 343 -18.26 -16.99 -16.24
C PHE A 343 -18.29 -17.09 -14.71
N LEU A 344 -19.46 -16.99 -14.07
CA LEU A 344 -19.68 -17.29 -12.65
C LEU A 344 -21.06 -17.91 -12.47
N SER A 345 -21.20 -19.02 -11.74
CA SER A 345 -22.46 -19.78 -11.68
C SER A 345 -22.61 -20.69 -10.47
N LYS A 346 -23.85 -21.09 -10.18
CA LYS A 346 -24.17 -22.29 -9.40
C LYS A 346 -25.35 -23.00 -10.07
N ARG A 347 -25.06 -23.71 -11.15
CA ARG A 347 -26.00 -24.34 -12.09
C ARG A 347 -25.25 -25.40 -12.91
N ALA A 348 -25.96 -26.42 -13.42
CA ALA A 348 -25.32 -27.51 -14.18
C ALA A 348 -24.96 -27.13 -15.63
N SER A 349 -25.83 -26.38 -16.31
CA SER A 349 -25.63 -25.86 -17.66
C SER A 349 -26.44 -24.59 -17.90
N PHE A 350 -26.13 -23.84 -18.94
CA PHE A 350 -26.92 -22.67 -19.37
C PHE A 350 -28.31 -23.05 -19.95
N SER A 351 -28.57 -24.34 -20.19
CA SER A 351 -29.79 -24.86 -20.82
C SER A 351 -31.06 -24.45 -20.06
N GLY A 352 -32.10 -24.02 -20.79
CA GLY A 352 -33.36 -23.53 -20.22
C GLY A 352 -34.02 -24.53 -19.28
N GLY A 353 -34.56 -24.04 -18.16
CA GLY A 353 -35.24 -24.87 -17.16
C GLY A 353 -34.33 -25.61 -16.17
N VAL A 354 -33.00 -25.63 -16.37
CA VAL A 354 -32.05 -26.18 -15.39
C VAL A 354 -31.99 -25.26 -14.17
N VAL A 355 -32.18 -25.82 -12.97
CA VAL A 355 -32.31 -25.05 -11.73
C VAL A 355 -30.98 -24.45 -11.26
N GLY A 356 -31.01 -23.15 -10.94
CA GLY A 356 -29.88 -22.38 -10.41
C GLY A 356 -29.67 -21.08 -11.18
N TRP A 357 -28.49 -20.47 -11.02
CA TRP A 357 -28.15 -19.17 -11.61
C TRP A 357 -26.77 -19.13 -12.27
N VAL A 358 -26.59 -18.17 -13.18
CA VAL A 358 -25.34 -17.95 -13.93
C VAL A 358 -25.20 -16.50 -14.41
N PHE A 359 -24.01 -15.92 -14.26
CA PHE A 359 -23.58 -14.67 -14.87
C PHE A 359 -22.95 -14.98 -16.23
N PHE A 360 -23.32 -14.22 -17.27
CA PHE A 360 -22.89 -14.46 -18.65
C PHE A 360 -22.82 -13.15 -19.46
N MET A 361 -22.18 -13.20 -20.62
CA MET A 361 -22.09 -12.07 -21.55
C MET A 361 -23.12 -12.13 -22.70
N GLU A 362 -23.63 -10.97 -23.10
CA GLU A 362 -24.46 -10.79 -24.31
C GLU A 362 -24.07 -9.47 -25.00
N ALA A 363 -23.74 -9.53 -26.29
CA ALA A 363 -23.02 -8.47 -26.99
C ALA A 363 -21.82 -7.97 -26.16
N ASN A 364 -21.81 -6.71 -25.73
CA ASN A 364 -20.73 -6.09 -24.94
C ASN A 364 -21.05 -5.91 -23.43
N TYR A 365 -22.18 -6.45 -22.96
CA TYR A 365 -22.65 -6.31 -21.58
C TYR A 365 -22.81 -7.67 -20.91
N TRP A 366 -22.96 -7.65 -19.58
CA TRP A 366 -23.28 -8.84 -18.81
C TRP A 366 -24.73 -8.89 -18.37
N MET A 367 -25.17 -10.08 -17.99
CA MET A 367 -26.48 -10.34 -17.40
C MET A 367 -26.37 -11.48 -16.38
N VAL A 368 -27.36 -11.58 -15.49
CA VAL A 368 -27.60 -12.78 -14.68
C VAL A 368 -28.83 -13.52 -15.21
N ASN A 369 -28.75 -14.85 -15.30
CA ASN A 369 -29.80 -15.76 -15.72
C ASN A 369 -30.17 -16.70 -14.56
N PHE A 370 -31.45 -16.76 -14.22
CA PHE A 370 -32.04 -17.75 -13.31
C PHE A 370 -32.87 -18.75 -14.10
N GLY A 371 -32.69 -20.05 -13.84
CA GLY A 371 -33.45 -21.12 -14.49
C GLY A 371 -34.34 -21.86 -13.50
N GLN A 372 -35.54 -22.26 -13.94
CA GLN A 372 -36.43 -23.12 -13.16
C GLN A 372 -37.21 -24.07 -14.07
N THR A 373 -37.35 -25.32 -13.62
CA THR A 373 -38.07 -26.39 -14.32
C THR A 373 -39.50 -25.95 -14.62
N GLY A 374 -39.93 -26.08 -15.87
CA GLY A 374 -41.26 -25.66 -16.34
C GLY A 374 -41.44 -24.15 -16.58
N LEU A 375 -40.53 -23.28 -16.09
CA LEU A 375 -40.60 -21.82 -16.26
C LEU A 375 -39.56 -21.24 -17.23
N GLY A 376 -38.53 -22.02 -17.58
CA GLY A 376 -37.51 -21.61 -18.53
C GLY A 376 -36.37 -20.83 -17.86
N ASN A 377 -36.09 -19.63 -18.39
CA ASN A 377 -35.02 -18.74 -17.93
C ASN A 377 -35.54 -17.30 -17.73
N ARG A 378 -35.07 -16.63 -16.67
CA ARG A 378 -35.21 -15.18 -16.45
C ARG A 378 -33.85 -14.52 -16.55
N GLN A 379 -33.70 -13.52 -17.43
CA GLN A 379 -32.46 -12.75 -17.58
C GLN A 379 -32.64 -11.31 -17.08
N ILE A 380 -31.69 -10.80 -16.29
CA ILE A 380 -31.63 -9.44 -15.76
C ILE A 380 -30.28 -8.83 -16.14
N ARG A 381 -30.30 -7.67 -16.80
CA ARG A 381 -29.13 -7.04 -17.46
C ARG A 381 -28.32 -6.13 -16.52
N GLY A 382 -27.00 -6.05 -16.77
CA GLY A 382 -26.10 -5.03 -16.23
C GLY A 382 -25.51 -4.10 -17.33
N HIS A 383 -24.53 -3.28 -16.95
CA HIS A 383 -23.86 -2.36 -17.88
C HIS A 383 -22.90 -3.08 -18.85
N VAL A 384 -22.32 -2.31 -19.78
CA VAL A 384 -21.21 -2.74 -20.66
C VAL A 384 -19.97 -3.03 -19.80
N ILE A 385 -19.27 -4.13 -20.09
CA ILE A 385 -18.05 -4.54 -19.34
C ILE A 385 -16.95 -5.16 -20.20
N SER A 386 -17.11 -5.25 -21.52
CA SER A 386 -16.12 -5.80 -22.43
C SER A 386 -15.48 -4.71 -23.28
N ASP A 387 -14.65 -3.91 -22.62
CA ASP A 387 -13.80 -2.85 -23.18
C ASP A 387 -12.29 -3.10 -22.91
N GLY A 388 -11.95 -4.13 -22.12
CA GLY A 388 -10.59 -4.46 -21.69
C GLY A 388 -10.24 -4.01 -20.26
N LEU A 389 -11.13 -3.31 -19.56
CA LEU A 389 -10.93 -2.85 -18.19
C LEU A 389 -11.44 -3.85 -17.15
N TRP A 390 -11.12 -3.59 -15.88
CA TRP A 390 -11.73 -4.27 -14.74
C TRP A 390 -13.07 -3.63 -14.40
N HIS A 391 -14.08 -4.45 -14.12
CA HIS A 391 -15.39 -4.03 -13.62
C HIS A 391 -15.78 -4.84 -12.38
N THR A 392 -16.46 -4.20 -11.43
CA THR A 392 -17.09 -4.88 -10.29
C THR A 392 -18.55 -5.16 -10.61
N LEU A 393 -18.90 -6.44 -10.72
CA LEU A 393 -20.29 -6.88 -10.93
C LEU A 393 -20.90 -7.21 -9.58
N THR A 394 -22.16 -6.84 -9.36
CA THR A 394 -22.91 -7.25 -8.16
C THR A 394 -24.35 -7.62 -8.54
N VAL A 395 -24.81 -8.79 -8.11
CA VAL A 395 -26.23 -9.17 -8.15
C VAL A 395 -26.76 -9.22 -6.73
N VAL A 396 -27.80 -8.44 -6.46
CA VAL A 396 -28.58 -8.50 -5.22
C VAL A 396 -29.92 -9.18 -5.51
N VAL A 397 -30.33 -10.11 -4.66
CA VAL A 397 -31.67 -10.66 -4.62
C VAL A 397 -32.28 -10.25 -3.29
N ARG A 398 -33.28 -9.37 -3.33
CA ARG A 398 -33.91 -8.76 -2.14
C ARG A 398 -35.43 -8.96 -2.11
N LYS A 399 -36.01 -8.91 -0.91
CA LYS A 399 -37.46 -8.97 -0.68
C LYS A 399 -38.08 -7.59 -0.68
N GLU A 400 -39.16 -7.44 -1.43
CA GLU A 400 -39.96 -6.22 -1.50
C GLU A 400 -41.42 -6.63 -1.24
N GLY A 401 -41.78 -6.71 0.05
CA GLY A 401 -43.00 -7.36 0.51
C GLY A 401 -42.97 -8.86 0.25
N ALA A 402 -43.93 -9.36 -0.54
CA ALA A 402 -43.97 -10.75 -0.99
C ALA A 402 -43.09 -11.01 -2.24
N ALA A 403 -42.66 -9.96 -2.94
CA ALA A 403 -41.86 -10.10 -4.16
C ALA A 403 -40.39 -10.37 -3.84
N ARG A 404 -39.73 -11.20 -4.65
CA ARG A 404 -38.30 -11.50 -4.62
C ARG A 404 -37.66 -10.95 -5.89
N ASN A 405 -37.07 -9.77 -5.79
CA ASN A 405 -36.63 -8.96 -6.93
C ASN A 405 -35.10 -8.96 -7.09
N VAL A 406 -34.65 -9.02 -8.34
CA VAL A 406 -33.23 -9.03 -8.72
C VAL A 406 -32.75 -7.65 -9.18
N TYR A 407 -31.62 -7.23 -8.63
CA TYR A 407 -30.93 -5.98 -8.93
C TYR A 407 -29.49 -6.24 -9.35
N THR A 408 -29.01 -5.47 -10.33
CA THR A 408 -27.75 -5.67 -11.06
C THR A 408 -26.95 -4.38 -11.05
N TYR A 409 -25.79 -4.38 -10.39
CA TYR A 409 -24.93 -3.21 -10.26
C TYR A 409 -23.62 -3.46 -11.00
N THR A 410 -23.09 -2.42 -11.64
CA THR A 410 -21.77 -2.45 -12.29
C THR A 410 -21.03 -1.22 -11.85
N ASP A 411 -19.85 -1.40 -11.26
CA ASP A 411 -19.03 -0.33 -10.69
C ASP A 411 -19.81 0.57 -9.70
N GLY A 412 -20.58 -0.09 -8.81
CA GLY A 412 -21.45 0.56 -7.84
C GLY A 412 -22.82 1.00 -8.40
N VAL A 413 -22.94 1.20 -9.71
CA VAL A 413 -24.13 1.80 -10.34
C VAL A 413 -25.18 0.75 -10.70
N LEU A 414 -26.40 0.92 -10.17
CA LEU A 414 -27.57 0.09 -10.47
C LEU A 414 -28.04 0.25 -11.92
N TYR A 415 -28.13 -0.86 -12.66
CA TYR A 415 -28.72 -0.89 -13.99
C TYR A 415 -30.25 -0.90 -13.91
N ASN A 416 -30.88 0.24 -14.26
CA ASN A 416 -32.34 0.41 -14.29
C ASN A 416 -32.93 0.57 -15.71
N SER A 417 -32.11 0.84 -16.72
CA SER A 417 -32.57 1.14 -18.09
C SER A 417 -33.25 -0.06 -18.75
N GLY A 418 -34.57 0.02 -18.96
CA GLY A 418 -35.32 -0.98 -19.73
C GLY A 418 -35.64 -2.30 -19.02
N ILE A 419 -35.38 -2.44 -17.71
CA ILE A 419 -35.77 -3.63 -16.94
C ILE A 419 -37.11 -3.37 -16.25
N SER A 420 -38.16 -4.10 -16.65
CA SER A 420 -39.48 -4.00 -16.01
C SER A 420 -39.47 -4.64 -14.62
N ALA A 421 -40.38 -4.21 -13.73
CA ALA A 421 -40.56 -4.86 -12.43
C ALA A 421 -40.88 -6.36 -12.58
N ALA A 422 -41.73 -6.71 -13.55
CA ALA A 422 -42.07 -8.09 -13.91
C ALA A 422 -40.88 -8.88 -14.52
N THR A 423 -39.76 -8.23 -14.86
CA THR A 423 -38.49 -8.86 -15.26
C THR A 423 -37.57 -9.07 -14.05
N ARG A 424 -37.60 -8.17 -13.05
CA ARG A 424 -36.85 -8.33 -11.79
C ARG A 424 -37.42 -9.45 -10.91
N ASP A 425 -38.73 -9.67 -10.97
CA ASP A 425 -39.44 -10.63 -10.13
C ASP A 425 -39.10 -12.09 -10.46
N ILE A 426 -38.53 -12.80 -9.48
CA ILE A 426 -38.27 -14.25 -9.51
C ILE A 426 -39.03 -15.01 -8.41
N THR A 427 -40.10 -14.43 -7.85
CA THR A 427 -40.93 -15.06 -6.81
C THR A 427 -41.52 -16.39 -7.28
N SER A 428 -42.06 -16.42 -8.50
CA SER A 428 -42.60 -17.63 -9.14
C SER A 428 -41.55 -18.70 -9.42
N TYR A 429 -40.26 -18.34 -9.49
CA TYR A 429 -39.16 -19.28 -9.71
C TYR A 429 -38.84 -20.10 -8.44
N GLY A 430 -39.37 -19.73 -7.27
CA GLY A 430 -39.35 -20.58 -6.08
C GLY A 430 -37.96 -21.10 -5.71
N ASN A 431 -37.84 -22.40 -5.45
CA ASN A 431 -36.60 -23.02 -4.97
C ASN A 431 -35.52 -23.07 -6.06
N LEU A 432 -34.49 -22.24 -5.91
CA LEU A 432 -33.36 -22.12 -6.84
C LEU A 432 -32.06 -22.76 -6.31
N ASN A 433 -32.17 -23.74 -5.41
CA ASN A 433 -31.05 -24.61 -5.02
C ASN A 433 -30.50 -25.38 -6.23
N SER A 434 -29.19 -25.65 -6.24
CA SER A 434 -28.56 -26.44 -7.30
C SER A 434 -27.52 -27.37 -6.69
N PRO A 435 -27.51 -28.69 -7.03
CA PRO A 435 -26.55 -29.65 -6.48
C PRO A 435 -25.10 -29.42 -6.95
N GLN A 436 -24.87 -28.40 -7.78
CA GLN A 436 -23.56 -28.04 -8.30
C GLN A 436 -22.81 -27.11 -7.34
N PRO A 437 -21.45 -27.17 -7.32
CA PRO A 437 -20.63 -26.21 -6.60
C PRO A 437 -20.71 -24.82 -7.24
N LEU A 438 -20.44 -23.78 -6.44
CA LEU A 438 -20.16 -22.45 -6.97
C LEU A 438 -18.93 -22.54 -7.88
N THR A 439 -19.09 -22.12 -9.14
CA THR A 439 -18.17 -22.41 -10.25
C THR A 439 -17.85 -21.13 -11.02
N VAL A 440 -16.56 -20.85 -11.18
CA VAL A 440 -15.99 -19.81 -12.06
C VAL A 440 -15.57 -20.46 -13.37
N GLY A 441 -15.74 -19.77 -14.50
CA GLY A 441 -15.50 -20.31 -15.85
C GLY A 441 -16.77 -20.85 -16.53
N ASN A 442 -16.64 -21.26 -17.80
CA ASN A 442 -17.79 -21.61 -18.65
C ASN A 442 -18.40 -22.97 -18.29
N LEU A 443 -19.70 -23.12 -18.52
CA LEU A 443 -20.46 -24.33 -18.21
C LEU A 443 -20.49 -25.32 -19.38
N PRO A 444 -20.79 -26.61 -19.12
CA PRO A 444 -21.10 -27.58 -20.15
C PRO A 444 -22.62 -27.81 -20.29
N PRO A 445 -23.21 -27.94 -21.49
CA PRO A 445 -22.66 -27.58 -22.79
C PRO A 445 -22.97 -26.12 -23.17
N ASP A 446 -22.04 -25.21 -22.93
CA ASP A 446 -22.07 -23.88 -23.56
C ASP A 446 -21.69 -24.04 -25.04
N ASN A 447 -22.70 -24.14 -25.92
CA ASN A 447 -22.57 -24.33 -27.38
C ASN A 447 -22.00 -23.11 -28.13
N VAL A 448 -21.12 -22.36 -27.49
CA VAL A 448 -20.59 -21.06 -27.91
C VAL A 448 -19.11 -21.22 -28.27
N THR A 449 -18.70 -20.66 -29.41
CA THR A 449 -17.33 -20.79 -29.94
C THR A 449 -16.38 -19.68 -29.50
N ASN A 450 -16.89 -18.49 -29.15
CA ASN A 450 -16.15 -17.38 -28.58
C ASN A 450 -16.52 -17.22 -27.10
N LEU A 451 -15.83 -17.95 -26.21
CA LEU A 451 -16.13 -17.91 -24.78
C LEU A 451 -15.50 -16.71 -24.04
N GLY A 452 -14.59 -15.97 -24.69
CA GLY A 452 -13.86 -14.85 -24.08
C GLY A 452 -12.71 -15.27 -23.15
N ASN A 453 -11.62 -14.50 -23.18
CA ASN A 453 -10.45 -14.71 -22.32
C ASN A 453 -10.55 -13.82 -21.08
N PHE A 454 -11.41 -14.18 -20.13
CA PHE A 454 -11.66 -13.37 -18.92
C PHE A 454 -10.76 -13.75 -17.74
N GLN A 455 -10.49 -12.76 -16.89
CA GLN A 455 -9.90 -12.94 -15.56
C GLN A 455 -10.94 -12.56 -14.51
N ILE A 456 -11.05 -13.33 -13.42
CA ILE A 456 -11.99 -13.06 -12.33
C ILE A 456 -11.23 -13.10 -10.99
N THR A 457 -11.52 -12.12 -10.14
CA THR A 457 -10.95 -11.91 -8.81
C THR A 457 -12.03 -11.41 -7.85
N ASP A 458 -11.69 -11.30 -6.56
CA ASP A 458 -12.54 -10.68 -5.53
C ASP A 458 -14.00 -11.20 -5.53
N ILE A 459 -14.17 -12.52 -5.61
CA ILE A 459 -15.50 -13.14 -5.61
C ILE A 459 -16.01 -13.15 -4.17
N ARG A 460 -17.17 -12.55 -3.90
CA ARG A 460 -17.79 -12.47 -2.58
C ARG A 460 -19.23 -12.97 -2.63
N TYR A 461 -19.62 -13.78 -1.65
CA TYR A 461 -20.97 -14.33 -1.54
C TYR A 461 -21.54 -13.99 -0.15
N TYR A 462 -22.69 -13.32 -0.12
CA TYR A 462 -23.37 -12.89 1.12
C TYR A 462 -24.76 -13.50 1.24
N ASN A 463 -25.15 -13.89 2.45
CA ASN A 463 -26.51 -14.37 2.79
C ASN A 463 -27.54 -13.25 3.07
N VAL A 464 -27.26 -12.02 2.59
CA VAL A 464 -28.08 -10.83 2.80
C VAL A 464 -28.11 -9.99 1.52
N ALA A 465 -29.19 -9.24 1.33
CA ALA A 465 -29.25 -8.17 0.33
C ALA A 465 -28.44 -6.96 0.83
N LEU A 466 -27.32 -6.66 0.16
CA LEU A 466 -26.52 -5.47 0.48
C LEU A 466 -27.25 -4.19 0.00
N PRO A 467 -27.35 -3.14 0.81
CA PRO A 467 -28.02 -1.90 0.41
C PRO A 467 -27.32 -1.15 -0.73
N ASP A 468 -28.11 -0.48 -1.56
CA ASP A 468 -27.65 0.27 -2.74
C ASP A 468 -26.54 1.29 -2.40
N ALA A 469 -26.69 2.01 -1.27
CA ALA A 469 -25.69 2.96 -0.78
C ALA A 469 -24.40 2.31 -0.25
N TYR A 470 -24.48 1.07 0.29
CA TYR A 470 -23.29 0.32 0.68
C TYR A 470 -22.53 -0.14 -0.58
N ILE A 471 -23.24 -0.70 -1.56
CA ILE A 471 -22.65 -1.14 -2.84
C ILE A 471 -21.99 0.04 -3.56
N ALA A 472 -22.65 1.19 -3.66
CA ALA A 472 -22.11 2.39 -4.29
C ALA A 472 -20.82 2.91 -3.62
N ASN A 473 -20.68 2.73 -2.30
CA ASN A 473 -19.50 3.17 -1.56
C ASN A 473 -18.36 2.13 -1.53
N THR A 474 -18.67 0.83 -1.55
CA THR A 474 -17.66 -0.23 -1.34
C THR A 474 -17.33 -1.08 -2.56
N TYR A 475 -17.98 -0.90 -3.71
CA TYR A 475 -17.76 -1.78 -4.88
C TYR A 475 -16.28 -1.89 -5.26
N CYS A 476 -15.50 -0.80 -5.22
CA CYS A 476 -14.13 -0.82 -5.69
C CYS A 476 -13.18 -1.61 -4.76
N THR A 477 -13.50 -1.75 -3.46
CA THR A 477 -12.67 -2.45 -2.44
C THR A 477 -12.17 -3.82 -2.91
N THR A 478 -11.00 -4.25 -2.44
CA THR A 478 -10.48 -5.63 -2.64
C THR A 478 -10.18 -6.38 -1.33
N SER A 479 -10.58 -5.84 -0.19
CA SER A 479 -10.60 -6.51 1.12
C SER A 479 -11.95 -6.32 1.79
N ILE A 480 -12.20 -7.08 2.85
CA ILE A 480 -13.30 -6.83 3.79
C ILE A 480 -12.81 -7.15 5.20
N GLU A 481 -12.77 -6.11 6.04
CA GLU A 481 -12.24 -6.22 7.41
C GLU A 481 -13.25 -6.91 8.34
N PRO A 482 -12.79 -7.64 9.39
CA PRO A 482 -13.68 -8.27 10.38
C PRO A 482 -14.61 -7.31 11.13
N SER A 483 -14.30 -6.01 11.13
CA SER A 483 -15.14 -4.94 11.69
C SER A 483 -16.26 -4.46 10.76
N ASN A 484 -16.32 -4.96 9.52
CA ASN A 484 -17.36 -4.58 8.57
C ASN A 484 -18.73 -5.16 8.99
N GLN A 485 -19.77 -4.33 8.96
CA GLN A 485 -21.12 -4.69 9.40
C GLN A 485 -21.73 -5.93 8.70
N TYR A 486 -21.26 -6.27 7.48
CA TYR A 486 -21.69 -7.43 6.71
C TYR A 486 -20.66 -8.58 6.69
N TYR A 487 -19.58 -8.50 7.46
CA TYR A 487 -18.57 -9.57 7.54
C TYR A 487 -19.19 -10.89 8.04
N GLY A 488 -20.10 -10.82 9.02
CA GLY A 488 -20.85 -11.99 9.50
C GLY A 488 -21.84 -12.60 8.49
N ASN A 489 -22.14 -11.89 7.39
CA ASN A 489 -22.99 -12.38 6.30
C ASN A 489 -22.20 -13.04 5.16
N LEU A 490 -20.88 -12.95 5.18
CA LEU A 490 -19.97 -13.42 4.12
C LEU A 490 -19.79 -14.94 4.19
N LEU A 491 -20.46 -15.66 3.28
CA LEU A 491 -20.40 -17.12 3.18
C LEU A 491 -19.15 -17.63 2.43
N GLY A 492 -18.49 -16.76 1.67
CA GLY A 492 -17.33 -17.11 0.87
C GLY A 492 -16.68 -15.87 0.26
N PHE A 493 -15.36 -15.81 0.28
CA PHE A 493 -14.56 -14.71 -0.27
C PHE A 493 -13.27 -15.24 -0.88
N TRP A 494 -13.17 -15.20 -2.22
CA TRP A 494 -11.98 -15.61 -2.95
C TRP A 494 -11.36 -14.38 -3.63
N PRO A 495 -10.26 -13.81 -3.10
CA PRO A 495 -9.50 -12.76 -3.78
C PRO A 495 -9.05 -13.15 -5.18
N GLY A 496 -8.85 -14.45 -5.43
CA GLY A 496 -8.45 -15.03 -6.73
C GLY A 496 -6.93 -15.11 -6.94
N PHE A 497 -6.15 -14.41 -6.11
CA PHE A 497 -4.69 -14.44 -6.10
C PHE A 497 -4.15 -14.14 -4.68
N PRO A 498 -2.97 -14.65 -4.29
CA PRO A 498 -2.18 -15.64 -5.02
C PRO A 498 -2.89 -17.00 -5.08
N VAL A 499 -2.75 -17.70 -6.21
CA VAL A 499 -3.21 -19.09 -6.34
C VAL A 499 -2.20 -20.00 -5.66
N VAL A 500 -2.65 -20.81 -4.69
CA VAL A 500 -1.77 -21.76 -3.99
C VAL A 500 -1.71 -23.08 -4.75
N ASN A 501 -0.56 -23.76 -4.68
CA ASN A 501 -0.38 -25.12 -5.17
C ASN A 501 -0.19 -26.04 -3.97
N ASP A 502 -1.18 -26.91 -3.72
CA ASP A 502 -1.19 -27.89 -2.65
C ASP A 502 -1.07 -29.29 -3.27
N ASN A 503 0.13 -29.87 -3.21
CA ASN A 503 0.42 -31.23 -3.71
C ASN A 503 0.00 -31.46 -5.19
N GLY A 504 0.12 -30.44 -6.04
CA GLY A 504 -0.28 -30.46 -7.44
C GLY A 504 -1.70 -29.95 -7.71
N VAL A 505 -2.50 -29.73 -6.66
CA VAL A 505 -3.85 -29.16 -6.74
C VAL A 505 -3.76 -27.64 -6.59
N PHE A 506 -4.07 -26.91 -7.66
CA PHE A 506 -4.16 -25.45 -7.61
C PHE A 506 -5.49 -25.01 -7.00
N LYS A 507 -5.44 -24.04 -6.08
CA LYS A 507 -6.61 -23.52 -5.36
C LYS A 507 -6.61 -22.00 -5.31
N MET A 508 -7.77 -21.37 -5.52
CA MET A 508 -8.02 -20.02 -5.02
C MET A 508 -8.52 -20.16 -3.58
N LYS A 509 -7.82 -19.55 -2.62
CA LYS A 509 -8.18 -19.62 -1.20
C LYS A 509 -9.50 -18.88 -0.93
N ASP A 510 -10.34 -19.48 -0.09
CA ASP A 510 -11.43 -18.77 0.59
C ASP A 510 -10.90 -18.13 1.87
N PHE A 511 -11.16 -16.83 2.04
CA PHE A 511 -10.78 -15.99 3.18
C PHE A 511 -11.99 -15.70 4.11
N SER A 512 -13.17 -16.26 3.82
CA SER A 512 -14.29 -16.29 4.77
C SER A 512 -14.01 -17.25 5.94
N SER A 513 -14.86 -17.19 6.97
CA SER A 513 -14.86 -18.15 8.08
C SER A 513 -15.15 -19.59 7.66
N TYR A 514 -15.70 -19.82 6.46
CA TYR A 514 -16.09 -21.15 5.96
C TYR A 514 -14.98 -21.88 5.17
N GLN A 515 -13.93 -21.17 4.72
CA GLN A 515 -12.72 -21.71 4.09
C GLN A 515 -12.93 -22.70 2.92
N ASN A 516 -13.99 -22.51 2.12
CA ASN A 516 -14.34 -23.33 0.97
C ASN A 516 -13.52 -22.99 -0.29
N ASP A 517 -12.24 -23.37 -0.29
CA ASP A 517 -11.31 -23.17 -1.41
C ASP A 517 -11.90 -23.59 -2.77
N MET A 518 -11.73 -22.74 -3.78
CA MET A 518 -12.06 -23.09 -5.16
C MET A 518 -10.91 -23.86 -5.81
N VAL A 519 -11.12 -25.16 -6.04
CA VAL A 519 -10.16 -26.03 -6.74
C VAL A 519 -10.22 -25.78 -8.24
N LEU A 520 -9.07 -25.61 -8.89
CA LEU A 520 -8.98 -25.41 -10.35
C LEU A 520 -8.89 -26.75 -11.10
N ASP A 521 -9.66 -26.88 -12.19
CA ASP A 521 -9.57 -28.00 -13.13
C ASP A 521 -8.21 -28.01 -13.88
N SER A 522 -7.65 -26.83 -14.11
CA SER A 522 -6.25 -26.61 -14.54
C SER A 522 -5.86 -25.16 -14.27
N TYR A 523 -4.57 -24.91 -14.01
CA TYR A 523 -4.06 -23.55 -13.79
C TYR A 523 -3.32 -23.02 -15.02
N SER A 524 -3.60 -21.75 -15.33
CA SER A 524 -2.88 -20.95 -16.32
C SER A 524 -2.81 -19.54 -15.75
N PRO A 525 -1.64 -19.05 -15.30
CA PRO A 525 -1.52 -17.70 -14.77
C PRO A 525 -1.76 -16.65 -15.86
N GLY A 526 -2.49 -15.59 -15.51
CA GLY A 526 -2.51 -14.31 -16.21
C GLY A 526 -2.07 -13.21 -15.25
N SER A 527 -0.95 -12.55 -15.53
CA SER A 527 -0.47 -11.41 -14.73
C SER A 527 -1.09 -10.10 -15.21
N PHE A 528 -1.41 -9.21 -14.29
CA PHE A 528 -2.04 -7.92 -14.58
C PHE A 528 -1.42 -6.79 -13.75
N ASN A 529 -1.47 -5.58 -14.31
CA ASN A 529 -0.97 -4.34 -13.72
C ASN A 529 -1.74 -3.16 -14.36
N ASP A 530 -2.93 -2.87 -13.84
CA ASP A 530 -3.89 -1.97 -14.44
C ASP A 530 -4.18 -0.76 -13.54
N LEU A 531 -4.10 0.45 -14.10
CA LEU A 531 -4.65 1.65 -13.47
C LEU A 531 -6.14 1.73 -13.80
N THR A 532 -7.01 1.65 -12.79
CA THR A 532 -8.47 1.69 -12.95
C THR A 532 -9.15 2.32 -11.74
N ALA A 533 -10.21 3.09 -11.96
CA ALA A 533 -11.07 3.61 -10.88
C ALA A 533 -12.03 2.54 -10.32
N ASN A 534 -12.27 1.47 -11.08
CA ASN A 534 -13.26 0.44 -10.75
C ASN A 534 -12.76 -0.54 -9.68
N VAL A 535 -11.48 -0.46 -9.31
CA VAL A 535 -10.83 -1.29 -8.31
C VAL A 535 -9.91 -0.42 -7.44
N CYS A 536 -10.14 -0.47 -6.13
CA CYS A 536 -9.36 0.20 -5.11
C CYS A 536 -8.55 -0.87 -4.34
N PRO A 537 -7.33 -1.21 -4.79
CA PRO A 537 -6.43 -2.05 -4.01
C PRO A 537 -5.94 -1.30 -2.75
N PRO A 538 -5.66 -1.99 -1.64
CA PRO A 538 -4.95 -1.39 -0.51
C PRO A 538 -3.54 -0.95 -0.93
N ILE A 539 -2.95 -0.03 -0.17
CA ILE A 539 -1.54 0.33 -0.34
C ILE A 539 -0.68 -0.91 -0.08
N THR A 540 0.23 -1.19 -1.01
CA THR A 540 1.20 -2.28 -0.92
C THR A 540 2.57 -1.75 -0.54
N GLU A 541 3.47 -2.60 -0.01
CA GLU A 541 4.82 -2.18 0.37
C GLU A 541 5.61 -1.49 -0.77
N PRO A 542 5.54 -1.92 -2.05
CA PRO A 542 6.16 -1.18 -3.16
C PRO A 542 5.59 0.23 -3.37
N VAL A 543 4.30 0.43 -3.10
CA VAL A 543 3.58 1.71 -3.23
C VAL A 543 3.93 2.64 -2.05
N TYR A 544 3.94 2.13 -0.81
CA TYR A 544 4.49 2.83 0.35
C TYR A 544 5.94 3.29 0.08
N LYS A 545 6.75 2.44 -0.56
CA LYS A 545 8.13 2.74 -0.93
C LYS A 545 8.30 3.66 -2.15
N THR A 546 7.25 4.29 -2.72
CA THR A 546 7.43 5.37 -3.72
C THR A 546 7.60 6.77 -3.10
N VAL A 547 7.09 6.99 -1.88
CA VAL A 547 7.31 8.22 -1.10
C VAL A 547 8.30 7.98 0.04
N PRO A 548 8.96 9.01 0.60
CA PRO A 548 9.71 8.90 1.84
C PRO A 548 8.81 8.46 2.99
N ASN A 549 9.34 7.62 3.87
CA ASN A 549 8.63 7.11 5.03
C ASN A 549 9.41 7.38 6.32
N SER A 550 8.75 7.44 7.48
CA SER A 550 9.45 7.70 8.75
C SER A 550 10.59 6.69 9.02
N VAL A 551 10.40 5.41 8.65
CA VAL A 551 11.43 4.36 8.74
C VAL A 551 12.68 4.61 7.88
N ASP A 552 12.61 5.46 6.85
CA ASP A 552 13.76 5.79 6.01
C ASP A 552 14.76 6.70 6.74
N VAL A 553 14.33 7.46 7.76
CA VAL A 553 15.18 8.45 8.45
C VAL A 553 16.42 7.80 9.05
N ALA A 554 16.26 6.70 9.80
CA ALA A 554 17.41 5.98 10.36
C ALA A 554 18.36 5.45 9.26
N VAL A 555 17.81 4.94 8.15
CA VAL A 555 18.59 4.39 7.02
C VAL A 555 19.36 5.46 6.26
N GLN A 556 18.75 6.62 6.04
CA GLN A 556 19.39 7.80 5.46
C GLN A 556 20.60 8.24 6.29
N ILE A 557 20.46 8.19 7.63
CA ILE A 557 21.52 8.60 8.56
C ILE A 557 22.65 7.57 8.60
N TYR A 558 22.35 6.26 8.67
CA TYR A 558 23.38 5.22 8.56
C TYR A 558 24.17 5.37 7.25
N ALA A 559 23.48 5.61 6.13
CA ALA A 559 24.13 5.81 4.83
C ALA A 559 25.03 7.06 4.81
N TRP A 560 24.57 8.20 5.35
CA TRP A 560 25.33 9.45 5.40
C TRP A 560 26.61 9.36 6.24
N PHE A 561 26.55 8.64 7.37
CA PHE A 561 27.73 8.37 8.19
C PHE A 561 28.62 7.24 7.65
N GLY A 562 28.28 6.60 6.54
CA GLY A 562 29.00 5.43 6.03
C GLY A 562 29.02 4.27 7.03
N ILE A 563 27.87 3.99 7.65
CA ILE A 563 27.61 2.81 8.49
C ILE A 563 27.01 1.73 7.59
N ALA A 564 27.58 0.53 7.62
CA ALA A 564 27.06 -0.59 6.84
C ALA A 564 25.75 -1.10 7.46
N VAL A 565 24.74 -1.33 6.63
CA VAL A 565 23.44 -1.87 7.05
C VAL A 565 23.36 -3.35 6.63
N PRO A 566 23.71 -4.31 7.50
CA PRO A 566 23.63 -5.73 7.17
C PRO A 566 22.17 -6.21 7.12
N GLY A 567 21.84 -7.13 6.22
CA GLY A 567 20.47 -7.66 6.08
C GLY A 567 19.89 -8.32 7.34
N THR A 568 20.74 -8.73 8.29
CA THR A 568 20.35 -9.23 9.62
C THR A 568 19.59 -8.19 10.45
N TRP A 569 19.80 -6.90 10.21
CA TRP A 569 19.09 -5.80 10.87
C TRP A 569 17.61 -5.66 10.46
N LYS A 570 17.19 -6.30 9.35
CA LYS A 570 15.80 -6.40 8.86
C LYS A 570 15.03 -5.07 8.82
N LEU A 571 15.72 -3.96 8.53
CA LEU A 571 15.10 -2.63 8.41
C LEU A 571 14.04 -2.61 7.30
N ASP A 572 12.99 -1.82 7.50
CA ASP A 572 11.94 -1.58 6.49
C ASP A 572 12.27 -0.41 5.57
N GLY A 573 12.93 0.61 6.13
CA GLY A 573 13.31 1.81 5.39
C GLY A 573 14.42 1.59 4.37
N LYS A 574 14.64 2.61 3.54
CA LYS A 574 15.65 2.66 2.48
C LYS A 574 16.40 3.99 2.46
N ASN A 575 17.54 4.02 1.77
CA ASN A 575 18.29 5.24 1.49
C ASN A 575 17.71 5.96 0.26
N TRP A 576 17.47 7.26 0.38
CA TRP A 576 17.15 8.16 -0.74
C TRP A 576 18.43 8.76 -1.29
N ILE A 577 18.89 8.19 -2.41
CA ILE A 577 20.11 8.64 -3.10
C ILE A 577 19.86 10.03 -3.72
N PRO A 578 20.62 11.07 -3.33
CA PRO A 578 20.59 12.39 -3.96
C PRO A 578 21.39 12.40 -5.26
N THR A 579 21.02 13.29 -6.18
CA THR A 579 21.94 13.75 -7.23
C THR A 579 22.59 15.04 -6.75
N TYR A 580 23.90 15.17 -6.96
CA TYR A 580 24.65 16.36 -6.56
C TYR A 580 24.68 17.41 -7.68
N SER A 581 24.69 18.69 -7.33
CA SER A 581 24.75 19.81 -8.27
C SER A 581 26.19 20.17 -8.68
N ASP A 582 27.17 19.77 -7.88
CA ASP A 582 28.60 20.02 -8.10
C ASP A 582 29.40 18.78 -8.57
N VAL A 583 28.72 17.65 -8.80
CA VAL A 583 29.31 16.45 -9.42
C VAL A 583 28.72 16.25 -10.81
N SER A 584 29.42 16.72 -11.84
CA SER A 584 29.09 16.41 -13.23
C SER A 584 29.21 14.90 -13.48
N GLY A 585 28.11 14.28 -13.93
CA GLY A 585 28.13 12.89 -14.35
C GLY A 585 29.05 12.66 -15.55
N GLY A 586 29.81 11.57 -15.51
CA GLY A 586 30.61 11.05 -16.63
C GLY A 586 29.98 9.83 -17.27
#